data_AF-A0A1G6EGQ8-F1
#
_entry.id   AF-A0A1G6EGQ8-F1
#
_cell.length_a   1.000
_cell.length_b   1.000
_cell.length_c   1.000
_cell.angle_alpha   90.00
_cell.angle_beta   90.00
_cell.angle_gamma   90.00
#
_symmetry.space_group_name_H-M   'P 1'
#
loop_
_entity.id
_entity.type
_entity.pdbx_description
1 polymer ?
#
loop_
_entity_poly.entity_id
_entity_poly.type
_entity_poly.pdbx_seq_one_letter_code
_entity_poly.pdbx_strand_id
1 'polypeptide(L)'
;MAYKMNEKNRAVKLGVLLSCVLVIVIILVVRFVIITHKEWVQDDIYASSNVEEYDKELILTSCGSDLNSALLIFPEKIDSDADVCDYLAEFKSGLFDTDGTLILKCKYNDTSYQKELDRISNIEMTICDVNSEQKHTNKIMYDEESFELPAYIASYGFGNTYEYALVNDDAKEIAYIYLAYPNPEDFEYPEYLMKNLEAYNEENTSDAYTIYDHSFDGGKSYIEFDDSNN
;
A
#
# COMPACT_ATOMS: atom_id res chain seq x y z
N MET A 1 31.40 -26.54 63.90
CA MET A 1 31.89 -26.65 62.49
C MET A 1 30.81 -27.20 61.53
N ALA A 2 30.07 -28.25 61.91
CA ALA A 2 29.03 -28.86 61.06
C ALA A 2 27.86 -27.93 60.66
N TYR A 3 27.43 -27.01 61.53
CA TYR A 3 26.33 -26.06 61.25
C TYR A 3 26.63 -25.10 60.08
N LYS A 4 27.81 -24.45 60.09
CA LYS A 4 28.27 -23.55 59.01
C LYS A 4 28.45 -24.27 57.67
N MET A 5 28.80 -25.55 57.69
CA MET A 5 28.95 -26.37 56.48
C MET A 5 27.58 -26.65 55.84
N ASN A 6 26.53 -26.79 56.65
CA ASN A 6 25.17 -27.04 56.20
C ASN A 6 24.51 -25.78 55.60
N GLU A 7 24.77 -24.60 56.16
CA GLU A 7 24.33 -23.31 55.59
C GLU A 7 24.98 -23.01 54.24
N LYS A 8 26.30 -23.22 54.11
CA LYS A 8 27.01 -23.02 52.85
C LYS A 8 26.48 -23.95 51.74
N ASN A 9 26.20 -25.21 52.07
CA ASN A 9 25.62 -26.17 51.13
C ASN A 9 24.18 -25.81 50.73
N ARG A 10 23.39 -25.21 51.63
CA ARG A 10 22.04 -24.71 51.30
C ARG A 10 22.10 -23.49 50.38
N ALA A 11 23.00 -22.55 50.64
CA ALA A 11 23.20 -21.36 49.80
C ALA A 11 23.64 -21.74 48.37
N VAL A 12 24.57 -22.68 48.23
CA VAL A 12 25.02 -23.19 46.92
C VAL A 12 23.88 -23.88 46.16
N LYS A 13 23.10 -24.74 46.83
CA LYS A 13 21.94 -25.40 46.20
C LYS A 13 20.86 -24.41 45.76
N LEU A 14 20.61 -23.38 46.56
CA LEU A 14 19.64 -22.33 46.24
C LEU A 14 20.10 -21.50 45.03
N GLY A 15 21.39 -21.15 44.96
CA GLY A 15 21.97 -20.44 43.81
C GLY A 15 21.89 -21.23 42.51
N VAL A 16 22.19 -22.54 42.55
CA VAL A 16 22.04 -23.43 41.37
C VAL A 16 20.58 -23.51 40.94
N LEU A 17 19.65 -23.63 41.89
CA LEU A 17 18.22 -23.73 41.58
C LEU A 17 17.68 -22.43 40.95
N LEU A 18 18.08 -21.27 41.46
CA LEU A 18 17.75 -19.96 40.87
C LEU A 18 18.33 -19.81 39.46
N SER A 19 19.57 -20.26 39.23
CA SER A 19 20.18 -20.26 37.89
C SER A 19 19.42 -21.16 36.92
N CYS A 20 19.00 -22.36 37.35
CA CYS A 20 18.19 -23.26 36.52
C CYS A 20 16.83 -22.65 36.18
N VAL A 21 16.17 -22.00 37.15
CA VAL A 21 14.89 -21.31 36.93
C VAL A 21 15.07 -20.15 35.95
N LEU A 22 16.14 -19.35 36.08
CA LEU A 22 16.43 -18.25 35.16
C LEU A 22 16.62 -18.75 33.72
N VAL A 23 17.37 -19.84 33.52
CA VAL A 23 17.56 -20.44 32.19
C VAL A 23 16.24 -20.94 31.60
N ILE A 24 15.39 -21.57 32.41
CA ILE A 24 14.06 -22.01 31.97
C ILE A 24 13.19 -20.80 31.57
N VAL A 25 13.20 -19.72 32.36
CA VAL A 25 12.46 -18.48 32.02
C VAL A 25 12.97 -17.88 30.70
N ILE A 26 14.28 -17.82 30.49
CA ILE A 26 14.86 -17.33 29.22
C ILE A 26 14.41 -18.21 28.05
N ILE A 27 14.44 -19.54 28.19
CA ILE A 27 13.96 -20.46 27.14
C ILE A 27 12.47 -20.25 26.85
N LEU A 28 11.65 -20.02 27.88
CA LEU A 28 10.23 -19.76 27.73
C LEU A 28 9.96 -18.41 27.06
N VAL A 29 10.72 -17.36 27.41
CA VAL A 29 10.63 -16.04 26.74
C VAL A 29 11.06 -16.13 25.29
N VAL A 30 12.17 -16.81 24.98
CA VAL A 30 12.63 -17.00 23.59
C VAL A 30 11.60 -17.81 22.80
N ARG A 31 11.02 -18.87 23.38
CA ARG A 31 9.93 -19.61 22.72
C ARG A 31 8.68 -18.76 22.55
N PHE A 32 8.31 -17.97 23.54
CA PHE A 32 7.18 -17.05 23.44
C PHE A 32 7.41 -16.05 22.31
N VAL A 33 8.58 -15.41 22.26
CA VAL A 33 8.98 -14.49 21.17
C VAL A 33 8.97 -15.19 19.82
N ILE A 34 9.47 -16.42 19.69
CA ILE A 34 9.44 -17.18 18.42
C ILE A 34 8.02 -17.57 18.02
N ILE A 35 7.18 -18.00 18.97
CA ILE A 35 5.78 -18.39 18.70
C ILE A 35 4.98 -17.16 18.30
N THR A 36 5.12 -16.05 19.03
CA THR A 36 4.50 -14.78 18.64
C THR A 36 5.07 -14.31 17.32
N HIS A 37 6.38 -14.44 17.04
CA HIS A 37 6.91 -14.08 15.71
C HIS A 37 6.33 -14.93 14.59
N LYS A 38 6.05 -16.22 14.80
CA LYS A 38 5.45 -17.06 13.76
C LYS A 38 4.03 -16.66 13.39
N GLU A 39 3.30 -16.04 14.30
CA GLU A 39 1.98 -15.46 14.02
C GLU A 39 2.06 -14.04 13.42
N TRP A 40 3.23 -13.38 13.52
CA TRP A 40 3.47 -12.03 12.98
C TRP A 40 4.30 -12.02 11.68
N VAL A 41 4.88 -13.16 11.31
CA VAL A 41 5.64 -13.40 10.08
C VAL A 41 4.88 -14.45 9.26
N GLN A 42 3.60 -14.22 9.08
CA GLN A 42 2.92 -14.73 7.92
C GLN A 42 2.92 -13.54 6.96
N ASP A 43 3.89 -13.52 6.06
CA ASP A 43 3.83 -12.64 4.88
C ASP A 43 2.54 -13.06 4.16
N ASP A 44 1.43 -12.40 4.47
CA ASP A 44 0.15 -12.63 3.81
C ASP A 44 0.29 -12.03 2.41
N ILE A 45 0.84 -12.84 1.51
CA ILE A 45 0.97 -12.52 0.10
C ILE A 45 -0.39 -12.73 -0.53
N TYR A 46 -1.04 -11.64 -0.93
CA TYR A 46 -2.16 -11.70 -1.86
C TYR A 46 -1.60 -11.62 -3.27
N ALA A 47 -1.76 -12.67 -4.07
CA ALA A 47 -1.32 -12.68 -5.46
C ALA A 47 -2.41 -13.30 -6.34
N SER A 48 -2.89 -12.56 -7.34
CA SER A 48 -3.83 -13.06 -8.34
C SER A 48 -3.58 -12.43 -9.70
N SER A 49 -3.59 -13.27 -10.73
CA SER A 49 -3.63 -12.84 -12.14
C SER A 49 -4.94 -13.27 -12.81
N ASN A 50 -5.92 -13.72 -12.02
CA ASN A 50 -7.22 -14.14 -12.51
C ASN A 50 -8.22 -13.00 -12.37
N VAL A 51 -8.63 -12.41 -13.48
CA VAL A 51 -9.54 -11.25 -13.50
C VAL A 51 -10.88 -11.48 -12.77
N GLU A 52 -11.36 -12.74 -12.72
CA GLU A 52 -12.60 -13.08 -12.00
C GLU A 52 -12.45 -12.91 -10.48
N GLU A 53 -11.23 -12.74 -9.97
CA GLU A 53 -10.91 -12.46 -8.58
C GLU A 53 -10.68 -10.97 -8.31
N TYR A 54 -10.86 -10.11 -9.32
CA TYR A 54 -10.84 -8.66 -9.13
C TYR A 54 -11.95 -8.23 -8.17
N ASP A 55 -11.54 -7.71 -7.02
CA ASP A 55 -12.42 -7.19 -6.00
C ASP A 55 -11.72 -6.04 -5.27
N LYS A 56 -12.04 -4.80 -5.68
CA LYS A 56 -11.47 -3.57 -5.11
C LYS A 56 -11.72 -3.47 -3.60
N GLU A 57 -12.94 -3.80 -3.17
CA GLU A 57 -13.33 -3.75 -1.75
C GLU A 57 -12.54 -4.76 -0.92
N LEU A 58 -12.31 -5.96 -1.45
CA LEU A 58 -11.47 -6.95 -0.78
C LEU A 58 -10.02 -6.46 -0.67
N ILE A 59 -9.46 -5.86 -1.71
CA ILE A 59 -8.09 -5.30 -1.70
C ILE A 59 -7.99 -4.20 -0.63
N LEU A 60 -8.92 -3.23 -0.62
CA LEU A 60 -8.95 -2.16 0.38
C LEU A 60 -9.17 -2.69 1.80
N THR A 61 -10.01 -3.70 1.99
CA THR A 61 -10.23 -4.29 3.31
C THR A 61 -9.01 -5.08 3.80
N SER A 62 -8.27 -5.71 2.89
CA SER A 62 -7.14 -6.58 3.24
C SER A 62 -5.83 -5.79 3.40
N CYS A 63 -5.61 -4.78 2.57
CA CYS A 63 -4.34 -4.04 2.49
C CYS A 63 -4.50 -2.52 2.65
N GLY A 64 -5.72 -1.97 2.56
CA GLY A 64 -5.99 -0.54 2.39
C GLY A 64 -5.46 0.38 3.48
N SER A 65 -5.31 -0.11 4.72
CA SER A 65 -4.76 0.67 5.83
C SER A 65 -3.31 1.15 5.60
N ASP A 66 -2.63 0.60 4.61
CA ASP A 66 -1.22 0.85 4.31
C ASP A 66 -0.97 1.21 2.83
N LEU A 67 -2.04 1.41 2.04
CA LEU A 67 -1.90 1.71 0.60
C LEU A 67 -1.70 3.19 0.29
N ASN A 68 -1.93 4.10 1.25
CA ASN A 68 -1.97 5.56 1.03
C ASN A 68 -2.86 5.97 -0.15
N SER A 69 -3.90 5.18 -0.43
CA SER A 69 -4.75 5.29 -1.62
C SER A 69 -6.11 4.61 -1.36
N ALA A 70 -7.18 5.23 -1.85
CA ALA A 70 -8.52 4.64 -1.91
C ALA A 70 -8.81 3.93 -3.24
N LEU A 71 -7.80 3.77 -4.11
CA LEU A 71 -7.90 3.19 -5.44
C LEU A 71 -9.04 3.80 -6.27
N LEU A 72 -9.23 5.13 -6.22
CA LEU A 72 -10.33 5.82 -6.92
C LEU A 72 -10.23 5.73 -8.44
N ILE A 73 -9.01 5.59 -8.97
CA ILE A 73 -8.79 5.36 -10.39
C ILE A 73 -9.34 4.01 -10.82
N PHE A 74 -9.28 2.99 -9.95
CA PHE A 74 -9.78 1.66 -10.27
C PHE A 74 -11.32 1.63 -10.27
N PRO A 75 -11.95 0.98 -11.26
CA PRO A 75 -13.39 0.89 -11.32
C PRO A 75 -13.93 -0.07 -10.23
N GLU A 76 -15.01 0.28 -9.54
CA GLU A 76 -15.61 -0.60 -8.52
C GLU A 76 -15.92 -2.01 -9.04
N LYS A 77 -16.32 -2.09 -10.31
CA LYS A 77 -16.53 -3.33 -11.05
C LYS A 77 -16.09 -3.12 -12.49
N ILE A 78 -15.55 -4.17 -13.07
CA ILE A 78 -15.24 -4.19 -14.50
C ILE A 78 -16.56 -4.11 -15.27
N ASP A 79 -16.63 -3.20 -16.25
CA ASP A 79 -17.79 -3.05 -17.12
C ASP A 79 -18.03 -4.36 -17.89
N SER A 80 -19.28 -4.82 -17.98
CA SER A 80 -19.63 -6.04 -18.71
C SER A 80 -19.31 -5.97 -20.20
N ASP A 81 -19.22 -4.74 -20.74
CA ASP A 81 -18.87 -4.49 -22.13
C ASP A 81 -17.37 -4.23 -22.34
N ALA A 82 -16.55 -4.38 -21.29
CA ALA A 82 -15.10 -4.28 -21.37
C ALA A 82 -14.45 -5.65 -21.59
N ASP A 83 -13.51 -5.70 -22.52
CA ASP A 83 -12.61 -6.83 -22.70
C ASP A 83 -11.37 -6.62 -21.82
N VAL A 84 -11.20 -7.45 -20.79
CA VAL A 84 -10.02 -7.35 -19.93
C VAL A 84 -8.83 -8.00 -20.64
N CYS A 85 -7.79 -7.20 -20.81
CA CYS A 85 -6.58 -7.59 -21.51
C CYS A 85 -5.56 -8.15 -20.53
N ASP A 86 -5.34 -7.47 -19.40
CA ASP A 86 -4.36 -7.86 -18.39
C ASP A 86 -4.91 -7.61 -16.98
N TYR A 87 -4.62 -8.51 -16.05
CA TYR A 87 -4.89 -8.34 -14.63
C TYR A 87 -3.78 -8.96 -13.79
N LEU A 88 -3.27 -8.19 -12.83
CA LEU A 88 -2.31 -8.61 -11.83
C LEU A 88 -2.59 -7.85 -10.55
N ALA A 89 -2.65 -8.56 -9.44
CA ALA A 89 -2.71 -7.99 -8.11
C ALA A 89 -1.74 -8.78 -7.23
N GLU A 90 -0.67 -8.13 -6.79
CA GLU A 90 0.36 -8.69 -5.93
C GLU A 90 0.62 -7.73 -4.77
N PHE A 91 0.24 -8.14 -3.57
CA PHE A 91 0.46 -7.37 -2.35
C PHE A 91 1.18 -8.26 -1.35
N LYS A 92 2.18 -7.67 -0.71
CA LYS A 92 2.94 -8.30 0.36
C LYS A 92 3.02 -7.33 1.53
N SER A 93 2.23 -7.60 2.57
CA SER A 93 2.33 -6.85 3.81
C SER A 93 3.59 -7.26 4.57
N GLY A 94 4.49 -6.28 4.78
CA GLY A 94 5.66 -6.41 5.63
C GLY A 94 5.37 -6.00 7.08
N LEU A 95 6.43 -5.93 7.89
CA LEU A 95 6.33 -5.48 9.29
C LEU A 95 6.10 -3.96 9.42
N PHE A 96 6.48 -3.20 8.39
CA PHE A 96 6.46 -1.74 8.39
C PHE A 96 5.63 -1.16 7.26
N ASP A 97 5.66 -1.80 6.09
CA ASP A 97 5.05 -1.30 4.86
C ASP A 97 4.52 -2.46 3.99
N THR A 98 3.60 -2.15 3.09
CA THR A 98 3.02 -3.07 2.11
C THR A 98 3.60 -2.78 0.73
N ASP A 99 4.38 -3.73 0.22
CA ASP A 99 4.81 -3.71 -1.18
C ASP A 99 3.62 -4.17 -2.03
N GLY A 100 3.34 -3.45 -3.12
CA GLY A 100 2.09 -3.66 -3.86
C GLY A 100 2.20 -3.34 -5.33
N THR A 101 1.61 -4.17 -6.17
CA THR A 101 1.36 -3.91 -7.58
C THR A 101 -0.06 -4.34 -7.91
N LEU A 102 -0.85 -3.43 -8.46
CA LEU A 102 -2.16 -3.74 -9.03
C LEU A 102 -2.22 -3.14 -10.43
N ILE A 103 -2.42 -4.00 -11.41
CA ILE A 103 -2.55 -3.68 -12.82
C ILE A 103 -3.90 -4.25 -13.27
N LEU A 104 -4.71 -3.39 -13.86
CA LEU A 104 -5.90 -3.79 -14.59
C LEU A 104 -5.87 -3.08 -15.93
N LYS A 105 -5.87 -3.83 -17.04
CA LYS A 105 -5.95 -3.24 -18.37
C LYS A 105 -7.24 -3.68 -19.05
N CYS A 106 -8.06 -2.71 -19.41
CA CYS A 106 -9.35 -2.94 -20.04
C CYS A 106 -9.40 -2.27 -21.40
N LYS A 107 -10.04 -2.96 -22.35
CA LYS A 107 -10.43 -2.41 -23.64
C LYS A 107 -11.93 -2.22 -23.67
N TYR A 108 -12.36 -1.07 -24.17
CA TYR A 108 -13.76 -0.68 -24.15
C TYR A 108 -14.29 -0.46 -25.57
N ASN A 109 -15.61 -0.56 -25.72
CA ASN A 109 -16.30 0.08 -26.84
C ASN A 109 -16.30 1.62 -26.64
N ASP A 110 -16.56 2.38 -27.72
CA ASP A 110 -16.50 3.85 -27.67
C ASP A 110 -17.38 4.48 -26.58
N THR A 111 -18.55 3.91 -26.30
CA THR A 111 -19.50 4.47 -25.32
C THR A 111 -19.01 4.22 -23.89
N SER A 112 -18.62 2.98 -23.57
CA SER A 112 -18.07 2.65 -22.25
C SER A 112 -16.74 3.36 -22.02
N TYR A 113 -15.92 3.50 -23.05
CA TYR A 113 -14.65 4.24 -22.98
C TYR A 113 -14.87 5.69 -22.57
N GLN A 114 -15.75 6.42 -23.25
CA GLN A 114 -16.00 7.83 -22.92
C GLN A 114 -16.60 7.98 -21.53
N LYS A 115 -17.53 7.11 -21.14
CA LYS A 115 -18.12 7.10 -19.80
C LYS A 115 -17.06 6.90 -18.73
N GLU A 116 -16.08 6.04 -18.99
CA GLU A 116 -15.01 5.73 -18.05
C GLU A 116 -13.98 6.86 -17.97
N LEU A 117 -13.63 7.50 -19.09
CA LEU A 117 -12.85 8.73 -19.07
C LEU A 117 -13.57 9.87 -18.33
N ASP A 118 -14.87 10.02 -18.53
CA ASP A 118 -15.67 11.01 -17.80
C ASP A 118 -15.65 10.70 -16.30
N ARG A 119 -15.73 9.42 -15.88
CA ARG A 119 -15.58 9.04 -14.47
C ARG A 119 -14.21 9.45 -13.93
N ILE A 120 -13.13 9.04 -14.60
CA ILE A 120 -11.76 9.26 -14.13
C ILE A 120 -11.43 10.76 -14.08
N SER A 121 -11.77 11.52 -15.12
CA SER A 121 -11.49 12.96 -15.20
C SER A 121 -12.24 13.82 -14.18
N ASN A 122 -13.30 13.27 -13.56
CA ASN A 122 -14.06 13.94 -12.50
C ASN A 122 -13.72 13.41 -11.10
N ILE A 123 -12.68 12.58 -10.93
CA ILE A 123 -12.21 12.14 -9.62
C ILE A 123 -11.72 13.36 -8.82
N GLU A 124 -12.27 13.52 -7.62
CA GLU A 124 -11.84 14.48 -6.62
C GLU A 124 -12.00 13.88 -5.22
N MET A 125 -11.17 14.33 -4.29
CA MET A 125 -11.17 13.88 -2.90
C MET A 125 -11.21 15.09 -1.98
N THR A 126 -12.13 15.09 -1.01
CA THR A 126 -12.27 16.18 -0.04
C THR A 126 -11.71 15.78 1.31
N ILE A 127 -10.60 16.41 1.70
CA ILE A 127 -9.95 16.26 2.99
C ILE A 127 -10.56 17.26 3.98
N CYS A 128 -10.89 16.80 5.18
CA CYS A 128 -11.51 17.61 6.23
C CYS A 128 -10.61 17.67 7.48
N ASP A 129 -10.29 18.88 7.95
CA ASP A 129 -9.63 19.04 9.25
C ASP A 129 -10.66 18.89 10.38
N VAL A 130 -10.57 17.77 11.10
CA VAL A 130 -11.41 17.42 12.23
C VAL A 130 -11.37 18.45 13.37
N ASN A 131 -10.30 19.24 13.47
CA ASN A 131 -10.10 20.22 14.54
C ASN A 131 -10.59 21.62 14.18
N SER A 132 -10.70 21.96 12.88
CA SER A 132 -10.97 23.33 12.43
C SER A 132 -12.15 23.48 11.47
N GLU A 133 -12.85 22.39 11.13
CA GLU A 133 -13.93 22.33 10.12
C GLU A 133 -13.50 22.80 8.72
N GLN A 134 -12.21 23.01 8.48
CA GLN A 134 -11.67 23.36 7.18
C GLN A 134 -11.77 22.17 6.23
N LYS A 135 -11.96 22.47 4.94
CA LYS A 135 -12.06 21.47 3.88
C LYS A 135 -11.20 21.87 2.72
N HIS A 136 -10.56 20.89 2.11
CA HIS A 136 -9.80 21.06 0.88
C HIS A 136 -10.17 19.94 -0.09
N THR A 137 -10.40 20.28 -1.36
CA THR A 137 -10.73 19.31 -2.39
C THR A 137 -9.58 19.23 -3.40
N ASN A 138 -8.88 18.10 -3.41
CA ASN A 138 -7.89 17.77 -4.42
C ASN A 138 -8.59 17.13 -5.62
N LYS A 139 -8.09 17.36 -6.83
CA LYS A 139 -8.67 16.84 -8.08
C LYS A 139 -7.64 16.04 -8.83
N ILE A 140 -8.06 14.98 -9.54
CA ILE A 140 -7.17 14.20 -10.39
C ILE A 140 -6.28 15.09 -11.28
N MET A 141 -5.00 14.74 -11.40
CA MET A 141 -4.07 15.45 -12.27
C MET A 141 -4.06 14.78 -13.65
N TYR A 142 -4.09 15.58 -14.72
CA TYR A 142 -3.89 15.07 -16.08
C TYR A 142 -2.47 15.42 -16.54
N ASP A 143 -1.76 14.43 -17.08
CA ASP A 143 -0.37 14.52 -17.52
C ASP A 143 -0.21 13.87 -18.90
N GLU A 144 0.54 14.50 -19.79
CA GLU A 144 0.86 13.98 -21.13
C GLU A 144 2.37 13.74 -21.32
N GLU A 145 3.18 14.01 -20.30
CA GLU A 145 4.64 14.11 -20.44
C GLU A 145 5.37 12.99 -19.70
N SER A 146 4.91 12.63 -18.51
CA SER A 146 5.59 11.74 -17.57
C SER A 146 5.57 10.27 -18.00
N PHE A 147 4.63 9.89 -18.87
CA PHE A 147 4.41 8.52 -19.35
C PHE A 147 4.38 8.44 -20.88
N GLU A 148 4.51 7.24 -21.44
CA GLU A 148 4.39 7.02 -22.90
C GLU A 148 2.97 7.26 -23.45
N LEU A 149 1.97 7.24 -22.58
CA LEU A 149 0.57 7.55 -22.87
C LEU A 149 0.09 8.68 -21.95
N PRO A 150 -0.93 9.47 -22.35
CA PRO A 150 -1.59 10.38 -21.43
C PRO A 150 -2.09 9.66 -20.18
N ALA A 151 -1.96 10.32 -19.03
CA ALA A 151 -2.21 9.76 -17.73
C ALA A 151 -3.15 10.64 -16.89
N TYR A 152 -4.07 9.99 -16.18
CA TYR A 152 -4.76 10.59 -15.04
C TYR A 152 -4.11 10.07 -13.76
N ILE A 153 -3.71 10.97 -12.86
CA ILE A 153 -2.83 10.66 -11.72
C ILE A 153 -3.52 11.07 -10.43
N ALA A 154 -3.72 10.08 -9.55
CA ALA A 154 -4.26 10.24 -8.20
C ALA A 154 -3.16 10.30 -7.15
N SER A 155 -2.08 9.53 -7.34
CA SER A 155 -0.87 9.58 -6.50
C SER A 155 0.39 9.48 -7.36
N TYR A 156 1.39 10.27 -7.01
CA TYR A 156 2.68 10.38 -7.68
C TYR A 156 3.77 10.54 -6.60
N GLY A 157 4.24 9.41 -6.07
CA GLY A 157 5.37 9.35 -5.14
C GLY A 157 5.04 9.63 -3.67
N PHE A 158 3.80 9.95 -3.33
CA PHE A 158 3.41 10.17 -1.93
C PHE A 158 3.46 8.84 -1.17
N GLY A 159 4.27 8.76 -0.11
CA GLY A 159 4.46 7.50 0.63
C GLY A 159 5.04 6.36 -0.22
N ASN A 160 5.83 6.68 -1.25
CA ASN A 160 6.29 5.73 -2.28
C ASN A 160 5.15 5.00 -3.01
N THR A 161 3.98 5.64 -3.08
CA THR A 161 2.81 5.11 -3.78
C THR A 161 2.55 5.88 -5.06
N TYR A 162 2.03 5.15 -6.04
CA TYR A 162 1.70 5.68 -7.34
C TYR A 162 0.36 5.10 -7.75
N GLU A 163 -0.56 5.95 -8.19
CA GLU A 163 -1.86 5.53 -8.67
C GLU A 163 -2.22 6.38 -9.90
N TYR A 164 -2.32 5.75 -11.04
CA TYR A 164 -2.59 6.42 -12.31
C TYR A 164 -3.31 5.53 -13.32
N ALA A 165 -4.04 6.14 -14.24
CA ALA A 165 -4.64 5.50 -15.40
C ALA A 165 -3.95 5.98 -16.66
N LEU A 166 -3.35 5.07 -17.42
CA LEU A 166 -2.78 5.33 -18.74
C LEU A 166 -3.85 5.14 -19.81
N VAL A 167 -4.01 6.13 -20.67
CA VAL A 167 -5.12 6.25 -21.60
C VAL A 167 -4.63 6.12 -23.03
N ASN A 168 -5.13 5.12 -23.75
CA ASN A 168 -4.87 4.93 -25.17
C ASN A 168 -6.14 5.18 -25.98
N ASP A 169 -6.31 6.43 -26.43
CA ASP A 169 -7.47 6.88 -27.20
C ASP A 169 -7.65 6.15 -28.53
N ASP A 170 -6.55 5.74 -29.18
CA ASP A 170 -6.62 5.06 -30.48
C ASP A 170 -7.13 3.63 -30.34
N ALA A 171 -6.72 2.94 -29.27
CA ALA A 171 -7.12 1.55 -28.99
C ALA A 171 -8.39 1.43 -28.13
N LYS A 172 -8.84 2.53 -27.52
CA LYS A 172 -9.89 2.57 -26.50
C LYS A 172 -9.54 1.69 -25.29
N GLU A 173 -8.28 1.77 -24.88
CA GLU A 173 -7.72 1.01 -23.75
C GLU A 173 -7.40 1.95 -22.59
N ILE A 174 -7.67 1.49 -21.37
CA ILE A 174 -7.27 2.15 -20.14
C ILE A 174 -6.53 1.11 -19.29
N ALA A 175 -5.30 1.44 -18.88
CA ALA A 175 -4.53 0.66 -17.92
C ALA A 175 -4.52 1.38 -16.59
N TYR A 176 -5.16 0.79 -15.58
CA TYR A 176 -5.20 1.25 -14.20
C TYR A 176 -4.02 0.64 -13.45
N ILE A 177 -3.17 1.49 -12.90
CA ILE A 177 -1.91 1.10 -12.29
C ILE A 177 -1.86 1.63 -10.86
N TYR A 178 -1.55 0.75 -9.93
CA TYR A 178 -1.14 1.09 -8.58
C TYR A 178 0.18 0.39 -8.26
N LEU A 179 1.12 1.15 -7.70
CA LEU A 179 2.41 0.67 -7.26
C LEU A 179 2.70 1.22 -5.86
N ALA A 180 3.13 0.35 -4.94
CA ALA A 180 3.68 0.72 -3.65
C ALA A 180 5.11 0.18 -3.55
N TYR A 181 6.05 1.08 -3.24
CA TYR A 181 7.48 0.77 -3.16
C TYR A 181 8.03 0.04 -4.41
N PRO A 182 7.72 0.50 -5.64
CA PRO A 182 8.18 -0.18 -6.85
C PRO A 182 9.71 -0.15 -6.96
N ASN A 183 10.29 -1.27 -7.37
CA ASN A 183 11.66 -1.31 -7.89
C ASN A 183 11.61 -1.26 -9.42
N PRO A 184 11.84 -0.09 -10.06
CA PRO A 184 11.71 0.04 -11.51
C PRO A 184 12.73 -0.80 -12.30
N GLU A 185 13.85 -1.18 -11.70
CA GLU A 185 14.88 -2.01 -12.38
C GLU A 185 14.43 -3.47 -12.56
N ASP A 186 13.60 -3.97 -11.64
CA ASP A 186 13.12 -5.36 -11.62
C ASP A 186 11.64 -5.50 -11.99
N PHE A 187 10.98 -4.40 -12.37
CA PHE A 187 9.56 -4.40 -12.67
C PHE A 187 9.24 -5.12 -14.00
N GLU A 188 8.31 -6.08 -13.95
CA GLU A 188 8.00 -6.96 -15.09
C GLU A 188 7.32 -6.25 -16.26
N TYR A 189 6.68 -5.09 -16.02
CA TYR A 189 5.88 -4.35 -17.01
C TYR A 189 6.39 -2.91 -17.20
N PRO A 190 7.61 -2.72 -17.75
CA PRO A 190 8.25 -1.41 -17.83
C PRO A 190 7.45 -0.38 -18.65
N GLU A 191 6.56 -0.81 -19.55
CA GLU A 191 5.66 0.05 -20.31
C GLU A 191 4.65 0.81 -19.45
N TYR A 192 4.41 0.36 -18.21
CA TYR A 192 3.53 1.03 -17.27
C TYR A 192 4.27 2.01 -16.36
N LEU A 193 5.60 2.06 -16.40
CA LEU A 193 6.38 2.98 -15.58
C LEU A 193 6.48 4.37 -16.20
N MET A 194 6.85 5.35 -15.37
CA MET A 194 7.21 6.69 -15.82
C MET A 194 8.47 6.66 -16.71
N LYS A 195 8.57 7.63 -17.62
CA LYS A 195 9.79 7.81 -18.44
C LYS A 195 11.02 8.12 -17.58
N ASN A 196 10.84 8.92 -16.52
CA ASN A 196 11.91 9.24 -15.59
C ASN A 196 11.88 8.28 -14.39
N LEU A 197 12.67 7.21 -14.45
CA LEU A 197 12.71 6.21 -13.38
C LEU A 197 13.33 6.76 -12.07
N GLU A 198 14.08 7.87 -12.11
CA GLU A 198 14.60 8.49 -10.89
C GLU A 198 13.49 9.09 -10.02
N ALA A 199 12.29 9.30 -10.59
CA ALA A 199 11.11 9.74 -9.84
C ALA A 199 10.67 8.71 -8.79
N TYR A 200 11.08 7.45 -8.91
CA TYR A 200 10.78 6.38 -7.94
C TYR A 200 11.71 6.36 -6.72
N ASN A 201 12.75 7.21 -6.66
CA ASN A 201 13.67 7.24 -5.53
C ASN A 201 13.09 8.01 -4.33
N GLU A 202 13.18 7.41 -3.14
CA GLU A 202 12.57 7.84 -1.85
C GLU A 202 12.85 9.30 -1.41
N GLU A 203 13.87 9.96 -1.95
CA GLU A 203 14.33 11.28 -1.49
C GLU A 203 13.54 12.47 -2.06
N ASN A 204 12.61 12.27 -3.01
CA ASN A 204 11.88 13.33 -3.72
C ASN A 204 10.46 13.63 -3.19
N THR A 205 10.24 13.53 -1.88
CA THR A 205 8.92 13.79 -1.26
C THR A 205 8.41 15.22 -1.42
N SER A 206 9.27 16.19 -1.77
CA SER A 206 8.86 17.59 -1.96
C SER A 206 8.02 17.83 -3.22
N ASP A 207 8.17 16.96 -4.23
CA ASP A 207 7.44 17.05 -5.50
C ASP A 207 6.32 15.99 -5.58
N ALA A 208 6.12 15.24 -4.49
CA ALA A 208 5.09 14.22 -4.43
C ALA A 208 3.70 14.85 -4.53
N TYR A 209 2.84 14.21 -5.30
CA TYR A 209 1.46 14.62 -5.49
C TYR A 209 0.52 13.52 -5.04
N THR A 210 -0.55 13.87 -4.33
CA THR A 210 -1.63 12.94 -4.04
C THR A 210 -2.95 13.70 -3.88
N ILE A 211 -4.05 13.09 -4.34
CA ILE A 211 -5.40 13.59 -4.02
C ILE A 211 -5.82 13.25 -2.60
N TYR A 212 -5.13 12.30 -1.96
CA TYR A 212 -5.51 11.66 -0.72
C TYR A 212 -5.06 12.38 0.56
N ASP A 213 -4.35 13.50 0.45
CA ASP A 213 -3.82 14.22 1.61
C ASP A 213 -3.84 15.74 1.39
N HIS A 214 -3.96 16.50 2.47
CA HIS A 214 -3.78 17.94 2.47
C HIS A 214 -3.18 18.47 3.77
N SER A 215 -2.24 19.42 3.64
CA SER A 215 -1.72 20.18 4.78
C SER A 215 -2.44 21.53 4.95
N PHE A 216 -3.16 21.67 6.07
CA PHE A 216 -3.85 22.92 6.43
C PHE A 216 -2.95 23.94 7.15
N ASP A 217 -1.74 23.56 7.56
CA ASP A 217 -0.82 24.38 8.37
C ASP A 217 0.46 24.80 7.64
N GLY A 218 0.47 24.65 6.31
CA GLY A 218 1.58 25.04 5.44
C GLY A 218 2.74 24.05 5.45
N GLY A 219 2.44 22.76 5.55
CA GLY A 219 3.39 21.64 5.42
C GLY A 219 4.01 21.17 6.73
N LYS A 220 3.45 21.53 7.89
CA LYS A 220 3.97 21.04 9.19
C LYS A 220 3.29 19.74 9.61
N SER A 221 2.02 19.59 9.26
CA SER A 221 1.26 18.36 9.40
C SER A 221 0.37 18.15 8.19
N TYR A 222 0.01 16.89 7.97
CA TYR A 222 -0.74 16.40 6.84
C TYR A 222 -1.94 15.61 7.37
N ILE A 223 -3.06 15.73 6.69
CA ILE A 223 -4.31 15.06 7.03
C ILE A 223 -4.66 14.18 5.84
N GLU A 224 -4.48 12.88 6.04
CA GLU A 224 -4.88 11.88 5.07
C GLU A 224 -6.41 11.78 5.01
N PHE A 225 -6.90 11.31 3.87
CA PHE A 225 -8.29 10.94 3.67
C PHE A 225 -8.73 9.90 4.70
N ASP A 226 -10.01 9.96 5.07
CA ASP A 226 -10.62 9.01 5.99
C ASP A 226 -11.76 8.30 5.25
N ASP A 227 -11.51 7.04 4.88
CA ASP A 227 -12.49 6.17 4.22
C ASP A 227 -13.74 5.91 5.06
N SER A 228 -13.74 6.21 6.36
CA SER A 228 -14.92 6.01 7.21
C SER A 228 -16.08 6.98 6.93
N ASN A 229 -15.89 7.97 6.04
CA ASN A 229 -16.86 9.03 5.75
C ASN A 229 -17.41 9.06 4.31
N ASN A 230 -17.07 8.10 3.44
CA ASN A 230 -17.63 7.99 2.08
C ASN A 230 -18.64 6.85 1.94
#